data_AF-A0A8X7SGU7-F1
#
_entry.id   AF-A0A8X7SGU7-F1
#
_cell.length_a   1.000
_cell.length_b   1.000
_cell.length_c   1.000
_cell.angle_alpha   90.00
_cell.angle_beta   90.00
_cell.angle_gamma   90.00
#
_symmetry.space_group_name_H-M   'P 1'
#
loop_
_entity.id
_entity.type
_entity.pdbx_description
1 polymer ?
#
loop_
_entity_poly.entity_id
_entity_poly.type
_entity_poly.pdbx_seq_one_letter_code
_entity_poly.pdbx_strand_id
1 'polypeptide(L)' 'MGEKQRKLLVLYASQTGNALDAAERIGREAERRGCPASIVSTDEFDRSSLPHEEAIVFVVSTTRQGDSPDDVN' A
#
# COMPACT_ATOMS: atom_id res chain seq x y z
N MET A 1 1.45 32.45 1.72
CA MET A 1 1.97 31.10 1.97
C MET A 1 1.26 30.13 1.04
N GLY A 2 1.97 29.41 0.19
CA GLY A 2 1.37 28.33 -0.60
C GLY A 2 1.12 27.13 0.31
N GLU A 3 -0.08 26.55 0.26
CA GLU A 3 -0.34 25.29 0.95
C GLU A 3 0.55 24.21 0.33
N LYS A 4 1.33 23.52 1.16
CA LYS A 4 2.09 22.35 0.71
C LYS A 4 1.06 21.27 0.40
N GLN A 5 0.98 20.87 -0.87
CA GLN A 5 0.03 19.85 -1.30
C GLN A 5 0.42 18.53 -0.62
N ARG A 6 -0.36 18.11 0.38
CA ARG A 6 -0.10 16.87 1.12
C ARG A 6 -0.19 15.70 0.14
N LYS A 7 0.93 15.02 -0.04
CA LYS A 7 1.07 13.86 -0.93
C LYS A 7 0.82 12.59 -0.12
N LEU A 8 -0.03 11.71 -0.64
CA LEU A 8 -0.28 10.39 -0.06
C LEU A 8 0.65 9.36 -0.72
N LEU A 9 1.35 8.57 0.09
CA LEU A 9 2.02 7.36 -0.37
C LEU A 9 1.14 6.14 -0.06
N VAL A 10 0.88 5.31 -1.06
CA VAL A 10 0.20 4.02 -0.90
C VAL A 10 1.21 2.91 -1.17
N LEU A 11 1.57 2.18 -0.13
CA LEU A 11 2.45 1.02 -0.22
C LEU A 11 1.61 -0.24 -0.29
N TYR A 12 1.85 -1.10 -1.29
CA TYR A 12 1.11 -2.34 -1.45
C TYR A 12 2.00 -3.58 -1.42
N ALA A 13 1.47 -4.67 -0.86
CA ALA A 13 2.06 -6.00 -0.89
C ALA A 13 1.01 -7.00 -1.36
N SER A 14 1.22 -7.61 -2.54
CA SER A 14 0.21 -8.41 -3.23
C SER A 14 0.83 -9.62 -3.92
N GLN A 15 0.26 -10.81 -3.73
CA GLN A 15 0.69 -12.02 -4.43
C GLN A 15 -0.07 -12.23 -5.76
N THR A 16 -1.37 -11.97 -5.78
CA THR A 16 -2.26 -12.23 -6.94
C THR A 16 -2.98 -10.98 -7.45
N GLY A 17 -2.52 -9.78 -7.10
CA GLY A 17 -3.08 -8.51 -7.59
C GLY A 17 -4.09 -7.81 -6.67
N ASN A 18 -4.74 -8.52 -5.74
CA ASN A 18 -5.81 -7.96 -4.89
C ASN A 18 -5.43 -6.67 -4.14
N ALA A 19 -4.24 -6.64 -3.52
CA ALA A 19 -3.79 -5.44 -2.80
C ALA A 19 -3.37 -4.31 -3.74
N LEU A 20 -2.90 -4.61 -4.95
CA LEU A 20 -2.59 -3.61 -5.96
C LEU A 20 -3.88 -2.93 -6.44
N ASP A 21 -4.92 -3.72 -6.80
CA ASP A 21 -6.21 -3.18 -7.23
C ASP A 21 -6.84 -2.24 -6.19
N ALA A 22 -6.76 -2.63 -4.92
CA ALA A 22 -7.21 -1.81 -3.80
C ALA A 22 -6.36 -0.55 -3.63
N ALA A 23 -5.04 -0.65 -3.74
CA ALA A 23 -4.12 0.49 -3.67
C ALA A 23 -4.36 1.50 -4.81
N GLU A 24 -4.57 1.03 -6.04
CA GLU A 24 -4.90 1.90 -7.16
C GLU A 24 -6.24 2.61 -6.98
N ARG A 25 -7.24 1.91 -6.41
CA ARG A 25 -8.52 2.54 -6.10
C ARG A 25 -8.36 3.66 -5.08
N ILE A 26 -7.53 3.47 -4.05
CA ILE A 26 -7.20 4.51 -3.08
C ILE A 26 -6.51 5.70 -3.77
N GLY A 27 -5.52 5.44 -4.64
CA GLY A 27 -4.85 6.50 -5.39
C GLY A 27 -5.81 7.31 -6.27
N ARG A 28 -6.69 6.63 -7.02
CA ARG A 28 -7.72 7.30 -7.85
C ARG A 28 -8.65 8.19 -7.02
N GLU A 29 -9.06 7.73 -5.83
CA GLU A 29 -9.92 8.52 -4.94
C GLU A 29 -9.19 9.71 -4.29
N ALA A 30 -7.89 9.57 -4.00
CA ALA A 30 -7.06 10.66 -3.51
C ALA A 30 -6.90 11.77 -4.57
N GLU A 31 -6.56 11.38 -5.81
CA GLU A 31 -6.41 12.31 -6.94
C GLU A 31 -7.73 13.07 -7.22
N ARG A 32 -8.87 12.37 -7.19
CA ARG A 32 -10.21 12.98 -7.34
C ARG A 32 -10.52 14.05 -6.28
N ARG A 33 -9.85 14.01 -5.13
CA ARG A 33 -10.01 14.96 -4.02
C ARG A 33 -8.91 16.03 -4.00
N GLY A 34 -8.07 16.09 -5.03
CA GLY A 34 -6.95 17.04 -5.10
C GLY A 34 -5.78 16.69 -4.18
N CYS A 35 -5.68 15.43 -3.74
CA CYS A 35 -4.57 14.92 -2.96
C CYS A 35 -3.70 14.04 -3.86
N PRO A 36 -2.52 14.53 -4.29
CA PRO A 36 -1.61 13.76 -5.12
C PRO A 36 -1.23 12.46 -4.42
N ALA A 37 -1.27 11.34 -5.14
CA ALA A 37 -0.95 10.03 -4.60
C ALA A 37 0.14 9.32 -5.42
N SER A 38 0.97 8.54 -4.74
CA SER A 38 1.90 7.59 -5.38
C SER A 38 1.62 6.19 -4.87
N ILE A 39 1.61 5.21 -5.77
CA ILE A 39 1.37 3.80 -5.45
C ILE A 39 2.67 3.07 -5.74
N VAL A 40 3.24 2.39 -4.73
CA VAL A 40 4.55 1.73 -4.83
C VAL A 40 4.49 0.35 -4.18
N SER A 41 5.13 -0.65 -4.78
CA SER A 41 5.29 -1.96 -4.15
C SER A 41 6.19 -1.84 -2.90
N THR A 42 5.86 -2.56 -1.82
CA THR A 42 6.73 -2.62 -0.64
C THR A 42 8.12 -3.18 -0.93
N ASP A 43 8.27 -3.96 -2.01
CA ASP A 43 9.56 -4.52 -2.43
C ASP A 43 10.44 -3.50 -3.19
N GLU A 44 9.82 -2.52 -3.83
CA GLU A 44 10.50 -1.47 -4.60
C GLU A 44 10.75 -0.20 -3.78
N PHE A 45 10.08 -0.08 -2.63
CA PHE A 45 10.15 1.10 -1.78
C PHE A 45 11.42 1.10 -0.89
N ASP A 46 12.18 2.19 -0.94
CA ASP A 46 13.32 2.41 -0.04
C ASP A 46 12.84 2.74 1.38
N ARG A 47 13.01 1.77 2.29
CA ARG A 47 12.60 1.85 3.69
C ARG A 47 13.31 2.99 4.44
N SER A 48 14.49 3.42 3.99
CA SER A 48 15.20 4.56 4.60
C SER A 48 14.45 5.89 4.39
N SER A 49 13.55 5.95 3.41
CA SER A 49 12.69 7.10 3.14
C SER A 49 11.46 7.19 4.05
N LEU A 50 11.07 6.11 4.76
CA LEU A 50 9.88 6.09 5.64
C LEU A 50 9.77 7.29 6.60
N PRO A 51 10.83 7.72 7.31
CA PRO A 51 10.73 8.84 8.26
C PRO A 51 10.44 10.19 7.60
N HIS A 52 10.59 10.31 6.28
CA HIS A 52 10.42 11.54 5.52
C HIS A 52 9.04 11.64 4.85
N GLU A 53 8.24 10.58 4.90
CA GLU A 53 6.90 10.55 4.30
C GLU A 53 5.86 11.15 5.26
N GLU A 54 5.03 12.06 4.75
CA GLU A 54 4.03 12.77 5.57
C GLU A 54 2.79 11.92 5.87
N ALA A 55 2.39 11.05 4.94
CA ALA A 55 1.22 10.18 5.07
C ALA A 55 1.40 8.91 4.23
N ILE A 56 1.26 7.76 4.88
CA ILE A 56 1.38 6.45 4.24
C ILE A 56 0.14 5.61 4.53
N VAL A 57 -0.39 4.94 3.50
CA VAL A 57 -1.39 3.87 3.62
C VAL A 57 -0.76 2.56 3.15
N PHE A 58 -0.85 1.52 3.99
CA PHE A 58 -0.39 0.17 3.63
C PHE A 58 -1.58 -0.69 3.21
N VAL A 59 -1.45 -1.34 2.06
CA VAL A 59 -2.44 -2.29 1.52
C VAL A 59 -1.78 -3.64 1.37
N VAL A 60 -2.05 -4.55 2.30
CA VAL A 60 -1.37 -5.86 2.36
C VAL A 60 -2.41 -6.97 2.22
N SER A 61 -2.21 -7.86 1.25
CA SER A 61 -3.01 -9.08 1.14
C SER A 61 -2.46 -10.15 2.08
N THR A 62 -3.29 -10.66 2.99
CA THR A 62 -2.97 -11.86 3.77
C THR A 62 -3.41 -13.09 3.00
N THR A 63 -2.53 -14.06 2.80
CA THR A 63 -2.93 -15.39 2.34
C THR A 63 -3.24 -16.27 3.54
N ARG A 64 -4.35 -17.00 3.48
CA ARG A 64 -4.56 -18.15 4.36
C ARG A 64 -3.90 -19.34 3.67
N GLN A 65 -2.64 -19.63 4.01
CA GLN A 65 -2.06 -20.92 3.70
C GLN A 65 -2.78 -21.93 4.60
N GLY A 66 -3.78 -22.60 4.07
CA GLY A 66 -4.65 -23.50 4.82
C GLY A 66 -3.97 -24.81 5.19
N ASP A 67 -2.80 -24.79 5.79
CA ASP A 67 -2.24 -25.98 6.40
C ASP A 67 -2.96 -26.23 7.72
N SER A 68 -3.87 -27.20 7.70
CA SER A 68 -4.20 -27.92 8.93
C SER A 68 -2.96 -28.73 9.30
N PRO A 69 -2.54 -28.78 10.58
CA PRO A 69 -1.47 -29.70 10.95
C PRO A 69 -1.89 -31.11 10.51
N ASP A 70 -1.05 -31.78 9.72
CA ASP A 70 -1.18 -33.21 9.56
C ASP A 70 -1.05 -33.81 10.97
N ASP A 71 -2.17 -34.27 11.54
CA ASP A 71 -2.18 -35.23 12.63
C ASP A 71 -1.50 -36.50 12.10
N VAL A 72 -0.16 -36.50 12.18
CA VAL A 72 0.63 -37.71 12.03
C VAL A 72 0.41 -38.51 13.31
N ASN A 73 -0.45 -39.51 13.19
CA ASN A 73 -0.64 -40.60 14.15
C ASN A 73 0.69 -41.23 14.62
#